data_AF-A0A5J4FV81-F1
#
_entry.id   AF-A0A5J4FV81-F1
#
_cell.length_a   1.000
_cell.length_b   1.000
_cell.length_c   1.000
_cell.angle_alpha   90.00
_cell.angle_beta   90.00
_cell.angle_gamma   90.00
#
_symmetry.space_group_name_H-M   'P 1'
#
loop_
_entity.id
_entity.type
_entity.pdbx_description
1 polymer ?
#
loop_
_entity_poly.entity_id
_entity_poly.type
_entity_poly.pdbx_seq_one_letter_code
_entity_poly.pdbx_strand_id
1 'polypeptide(L)'
;MAKNKKKYYVVWFGNPAGIYDNWKKCQAAIKGISGAQFMSFGSLKEAKIAYSKDFKDYKGKATSKKKKTLTAALKAAYGEPNLYSIAVDAASSGNPGIMEYRGVVTQTQKQLFHQGPFKKGTNNVGEFLALVHGLAFLKQQKSDRILYTDSRIAMGWIKKKKCNTKLAWGPKNKDLLDLVKRAEKWLKENSYTTKVVKWETKAWGEIPADFGRK
;
A
#
# COMPACT_ATOMS: atom_id res chain seq x y z
N MET A 1 -20.22 -16.23 3.83
CA MET A 1 -20.71 -14.91 3.38
C MET A 1 -20.54 -13.91 4.51
N ALA A 2 -19.78 -12.82 4.32
CA ALA A 2 -19.50 -11.87 5.38
C ALA A 2 -20.76 -11.04 5.72
N LYS A 3 -21.30 -11.19 6.93
CA LYS A 3 -22.39 -10.34 7.44
C LYS A 3 -21.96 -8.88 7.37
N ASN A 4 -22.72 -8.06 6.65
CA ASN A 4 -22.50 -6.62 6.54
C ASN A 4 -22.59 -6.00 7.94
N LYS A 5 -21.51 -5.40 8.45
CA LYS A 5 -21.49 -4.79 9.79
C LYS A 5 -22.45 -3.60 9.82
N LYS A 6 -23.36 -3.57 10.80
CA LYS A 6 -24.29 -2.45 11.03
C LYS A 6 -23.51 -1.15 11.22
N LYS A 7 -23.91 -0.09 10.52
CA LYS A 7 -23.32 1.26 10.62
C LYS A 7 -24.33 2.23 11.22
N TYR A 8 -23.81 3.27 11.84
CA TYR A 8 -24.59 4.41 12.33
C TYR A 8 -24.09 5.67 11.64
N TYR A 9 -24.95 6.66 11.43
CA TYR A 9 -24.63 7.88 10.71
C TYR A 9 -25.01 9.07 11.55
N VAL A 10 -24.07 9.97 11.77
CA VAL A 10 -24.31 11.23 12.49
C VAL A 10 -24.41 12.33 11.46
N VAL A 11 -25.46 13.14 11.54
CA VAL A 11 -25.69 14.34 10.74
C VAL A 11 -25.68 15.53 11.69
N TRP A 12 -24.66 16.39 11.56
CA TRP A 12 -24.52 17.63 12.31
C TRP A 12 -25.18 18.81 11.59
N PHE A 13 -25.19 18.79 10.26
CA PHE A 13 -25.85 19.78 9.43
C PHE A 13 -26.66 19.06 8.36
N GLY A 14 -27.98 19.06 8.55
CA GLY A 14 -28.99 18.41 7.73
C GLY A 14 -30.39 18.75 8.25
N ASN A 15 -31.43 18.19 7.63
CA ASN A 15 -32.82 18.44 7.98
C ASN A 15 -33.61 17.11 8.11
N PRO A 16 -33.83 16.59 9.33
CA PRO A 16 -33.28 17.07 10.60
C PRO A 16 -31.81 16.66 10.80
N ALA A 17 -31.10 17.33 11.70
CA ALA A 17 -29.84 16.81 12.24
C ALA A 17 -30.12 15.66 13.23
N GLY A 18 -29.20 14.71 13.37
CA GLY A 18 -29.39 13.58 14.29
C GLY A 18 -28.55 12.35 13.99
N ILE A 19 -28.87 11.25 14.69
CA ILE A 19 -28.20 9.96 14.54
C ILE A 19 -29.16 8.98 13.84
N TYR A 20 -28.69 8.36 12.76
CA TYR A 20 -29.43 7.40 11.96
C TYR A 20 -28.78 6.02 12.02
N ASP A 21 -29.61 4.98 12.08
CA ASP A 21 -29.21 3.58 12.11
C ASP A 21 -29.12 2.93 10.72
N ASN A 22 -29.43 3.69 9.67
CA ASN A 22 -29.36 3.25 8.28
C ASN A 22 -29.09 4.42 7.33
N TRP A 23 -28.52 4.08 6.17
CA TRP A 23 -28.15 5.06 5.15
C TRP A 23 -29.36 5.79 4.55
N LYS A 24 -30.49 5.10 4.33
CA LYS A 24 -31.67 5.69 3.68
C LYS A 24 -32.22 6.89 4.47
N LYS A 25 -32.31 6.76 5.80
CA LYS A 25 -32.72 7.86 6.68
C LYS A 25 -31.69 8.98 6.74
N CYS A 26 -30.40 8.65 6.84
CA CYS A 26 -29.32 9.64 6.79
C CYS A 26 -29.34 10.42 5.46
N GLN A 27 -29.52 9.74 4.34
CA GLN A 27 -29.54 10.32 3.00
C GLN A 27 -30.73 11.28 2.84
N ALA A 28 -31.91 10.92 3.33
CA ALA A 28 -33.08 11.80 3.33
C ALA A 28 -32.80 13.11 4.09
N ALA A 29 -32.03 13.04 5.18
CA ALA A 29 -31.69 14.19 6.00
C ALA A 29 -30.61 15.11 5.40
N ILE A 30 -29.87 14.69 4.38
CA ILE A 30 -28.78 15.50 3.77
C ILE A 30 -29.04 15.84 2.30
N LYS A 31 -30.03 15.19 1.67
CA LYS A 31 -30.32 15.35 0.24
C LYS A 31 -30.82 16.77 -0.03
N GLY A 32 -30.16 17.47 -0.95
CA GLY A 32 -30.52 18.85 -1.33
C GLY A 32 -30.02 19.93 -0.38
N ILE A 33 -29.26 19.57 0.67
CA ILE A 33 -28.72 20.53 1.64
C ILE A 33 -27.28 20.87 1.25
N SER A 34 -27.07 22.08 0.76
CA SER A 34 -25.73 22.58 0.44
C SER A 34 -24.89 22.65 1.72
N GLY A 35 -23.70 22.04 1.69
CA GLY A 35 -22.81 22.01 2.85
C GLY A 35 -23.17 21.00 3.94
N ALA A 36 -24.05 20.02 3.67
CA ALA A 36 -24.42 18.97 4.62
C ALA A 36 -23.21 18.31 5.31
N GLN A 37 -23.30 18.12 6.63
CA GLN A 37 -22.22 17.61 7.46
C GLN A 37 -22.63 16.30 8.09
N PHE A 38 -22.03 15.18 7.64
CA PHE A 38 -22.35 13.85 8.13
C PHE A 38 -21.14 12.90 8.11
N MET A 39 -21.18 11.84 8.93
CA MET A 39 -20.13 10.80 8.99
C MET A 39 -20.70 9.47 9.50
N SER A 40 -20.11 8.35 9.08
CA SER A 40 -20.51 7.01 9.54
C SER A 40 -19.61 6.44 10.63
N PHE A 41 -20.19 5.70 11.59
CA PHE A 41 -19.54 5.08 12.74
C PHE A 41 -19.85 3.59 12.83
N GLY A 42 -18.97 2.84 13.50
CA GLY A 42 -19.09 1.39 13.64
C GLY A 42 -20.02 0.94 14.78
N SER A 43 -20.37 1.85 15.71
CA SER A 43 -21.25 1.56 16.84
C SER A 43 -22.13 2.76 17.22
N LEU A 44 -23.27 2.50 17.87
CA LEU A 44 -24.16 3.54 18.38
C LEU A 44 -23.47 4.39 19.46
N LYS A 45 -22.63 3.77 20.29
CA LYS A 45 -21.85 4.47 21.32
C LYS A 45 -20.92 5.52 20.71
N GLU A 46 -20.18 5.15 19.65
CA GLU A 46 -19.33 6.10 18.90
C GLU A 46 -20.15 7.21 18.25
N ALA A 47 -21.30 6.88 17.65
CA ALA A 47 -22.17 7.87 17.03
C ALA A 47 -22.73 8.88 18.05
N LYS A 48 -23.13 8.45 19.24
CA LYS A 48 -23.59 9.33 20.32
C LYS A 48 -22.49 10.28 20.79
N ILE A 49 -21.27 9.77 20.99
CA ILE A 49 -20.11 10.59 21.37
C ILE A 49 -19.76 11.60 20.26
N ALA A 50 -19.88 11.19 19.00
CA ALA A 50 -19.59 12.08 17.89
C ALA A 50 -20.65 13.18 17.72
N TYR A 51 -21.92 12.86 17.96
CA TYR A 51 -23.01 13.83 17.90
C TYR A 51 -22.94 14.87 19.02
N SER A 52 -22.37 14.53 20.19
CA SER A 52 -22.13 15.48 21.28
C SER A 52 -20.90 16.38 21.07
N LYS A 53 -20.31 16.38 19.88
CA LYS A 53 -19.12 17.14 19.48
C LYS A 53 -19.36 17.83 18.15
N ASP A 54 -18.48 18.74 17.75
CA ASP A 54 -18.62 19.46 16.50
C ASP A 54 -18.15 18.65 15.29
N PHE A 55 -18.77 18.86 14.13
CA PHE A 55 -18.32 18.23 12.88
C PHE A 55 -16.86 18.55 12.56
N LYS A 56 -16.36 19.74 12.95
CA LYS A 56 -14.95 20.13 12.76
C LYS A 56 -13.98 19.20 13.48
N ASP A 57 -14.38 18.60 14.61
CA ASP A 57 -13.55 17.63 15.33
C ASP A 57 -13.36 16.32 14.56
N TYR A 58 -14.21 16.06 13.58
CA TYR A 58 -14.24 14.85 12.74
C TYR A 58 -13.89 15.16 11.28
N LYS A 59 -14.10 16.39 10.80
CA LYS A 59 -13.71 16.85 9.47
C LYS A 59 -12.19 16.82 9.34
N GLY A 60 -11.67 16.04 8.39
CA GLY A 60 -10.23 15.82 8.22
C GLY A 60 -9.66 14.68 9.07
N LYS A 61 -10.35 14.24 10.13
CA LYS A 61 -10.14 12.92 10.73
C LYS A 61 -10.93 11.92 9.91
N ALA A 62 -10.43 11.58 8.72
CA ALA A 62 -10.86 10.35 8.03
C ALA A 62 -10.94 9.28 9.11
N THR A 63 -12.15 8.74 9.37
CA THR A 63 -12.42 7.76 10.42
C THR A 63 -11.23 6.85 10.51
N SER A 64 -10.35 7.15 11.46
CA SER A 64 -9.12 6.44 11.57
C SER A 64 -9.62 5.09 11.99
N LYS A 65 -9.65 4.13 11.05
CA LYS A 65 -9.19 2.80 11.35
C LYS A 65 -7.96 3.10 12.20
N LYS A 66 -8.10 3.05 13.53
CA LYS A 66 -6.95 3.16 14.43
C LYS A 66 -5.90 2.36 13.71
N LYS A 67 -4.80 2.97 13.27
CA LYS A 67 -3.67 2.21 12.74
C LYS A 67 -3.43 1.22 13.86
N LYS A 68 -3.92 -0.01 13.70
CA LYS A 68 -3.85 -1.04 14.73
C LYS A 68 -2.36 -1.32 14.76
N THR A 69 -1.65 -0.56 15.60
CA THR A 69 -0.34 -0.93 16.09
C THR A 69 -0.53 -2.34 16.63
N LEU A 70 0.30 -3.26 16.16
CA LEU A 70 0.22 -4.64 16.62
C LEU A 70 0.39 -4.64 18.14
N THR A 71 -0.41 -5.45 18.83
CA THR A 71 -0.14 -5.73 20.25
C THR A 71 1.22 -6.42 20.35
N ALA A 72 1.88 -6.33 21.51
CA ALA A 72 3.17 -6.98 21.73
C ALA A 72 3.14 -8.48 21.39
N ALA A 73 2.05 -9.18 21.75
CA ALA A 73 1.83 -10.58 21.42
C ALA A 73 1.72 -10.84 19.90
N LEU A 74 1.02 -9.99 19.16
CA LEU A 74 0.94 -10.12 17.70
C LEU A 74 2.26 -9.78 17.02
N LYS A 75 3.05 -8.85 17.59
CA LYS A 75 4.40 -8.52 17.10
C LYS A 75 5.34 -9.71 17.29
N ALA A 76 5.32 -10.35 18.47
CA ALA A 76 6.11 -11.54 18.77
C ALA A 76 5.79 -12.73 17.84
N ALA A 77 4.53 -12.88 17.43
CA ALA A 77 4.12 -13.93 16.50
C ALA A 77 4.75 -13.81 15.09
N TYR A 78 5.25 -12.63 14.69
CA TYR A 78 5.98 -12.46 13.44
C TYR A 78 7.46 -12.88 13.53
N GLY A 79 8.00 -13.03 14.75
CA GLY A 79 9.42 -13.31 14.96
C GLY A 79 10.35 -12.20 14.46
N GLU A 80 11.61 -12.55 14.29
CA GLU A 80 12.64 -11.67 13.72
C GLU A 80 12.77 -11.87 12.20
N PRO A 81 13.08 -10.81 11.43
CA PRO A 81 13.32 -10.94 10.00
C PRO A 81 14.60 -11.74 9.74
N ASN A 82 14.62 -12.56 8.67
CA ASN A 82 15.83 -13.25 8.25
C ASN A 82 16.79 -12.25 7.58
N LEU A 83 17.88 -11.90 8.26
CA LEU A 83 18.86 -10.93 7.79
C LEU A 83 19.76 -11.45 6.65
N TYR A 84 19.80 -12.77 6.41
CA TYR A 84 20.41 -13.38 5.23
C TYR A 84 19.46 -13.24 4.01
N SER A 85 19.27 -11.99 3.60
CA SER A 85 18.30 -11.60 2.58
C SER A 85 18.72 -10.32 1.87
N ILE A 86 17.99 -10.00 0.80
CA ILE A 86 17.97 -8.65 0.22
C ILE A 86 16.55 -8.10 0.32
N ALA A 87 16.43 -6.78 0.45
CA ALA A 87 15.16 -6.07 0.49
C ALA A 87 15.07 -5.12 -0.71
N VAL A 88 13.88 -5.00 -1.29
CA VAL A 88 13.63 -4.09 -2.41
C VAL A 88 12.44 -3.18 -2.12
N ASP A 89 12.53 -1.96 -2.61
CA ASP A 89 11.46 -0.97 -2.52
C ASP A 89 11.50 0.01 -3.70
N ALA A 90 10.41 0.74 -3.89
CA ALA A 90 10.29 1.82 -4.84
C ALA A 90 9.62 3.05 -4.22
N ALA A 91 10.02 4.21 -4.72
CA ALA A 91 9.42 5.49 -4.37
C ALA A 91 8.95 6.23 -5.61
N SER A 92 7.89 7.02 -5.47
CA SER A 92 7.37 7.87 -6.53
C SER A 92 6.98 9.25 -5.99
N SER A 93 7.61 10.31 -6.51
CA SER A 93 7.27 11.70 -6.20
C SER A 93 6.07 12.13 -7.06
N GLY A 94 4.87 11.98 -6.50
CA GLY A 94 3.61 11.97 -7.24
C GLY A 94 3.29 10.56 -7.75
N ASN A 95 2.01 10.20 -7.89
CA ASN A 95 1.62 8.83 -8.28
C ASN A 95 0.42 8.84 -9.26
N PRO A 96 0.66 8.98 -10.59
CA PRO A 96 1.96 8.87 -11.27
C PRO A 96 2.89 10.07 -11.10
N GLY A 97 4.20 9.84 -11.13
CA GLY A 97 5.23 10.88 -10.96
C GLY A 97 6.65 10.37 -11.20
N ILE A 98 7.66 11.08 -10.69
CA ILE A 98 9.07 10.67 -10.82
C ILE A 98 9.28 9.43 -9.95
N MET A 99 9.63 8.30 -10.57
CA MET A 99 9.67 6.99 -9.89
C MET A 99 11.08 6.41 -9.93
N GLU A 100 11.51 5.82 -8.82
CA GLU A 100 12.78 5.11 -8.70
C GLU A 100 12.62 3.86 -7.83
N TYR A 101 13.53 2.90 -7.96
CA TYR A 101 13.52 1.70 -7.13
C TYR A 101 14.94 1.20 -6.85
N ARG A 102 15.11 0.50 -5.73
CA ARG A 102 16.42 -0.03 -5.31
C ARG A 102 16.30 -1.40 -4.64
N GLY A 103 17.44 -2.06 -4.55
CA GLY A 103 17.64 -3.25 -3.74
C GLY A 103 18.85 -3.08 -2.84
N VAL A 104 18.74 -3.53 -1.59
CA VAL A 104 19.79 -3.43 -0.58
C VAL A 104 20.00 -4.77 0.13
N VAL A 105 21.17 -4.98 0.73
CA VAL A 105 21.37 -6.04 1.72
C VAL A 105 20.52 -5.71 2.96
N THR A 106 19.64 -6.61 3.39
CA THR A 106 18.69 -6.34 4.48
C THR A 106 19.40 -5.96 5.78
N GLN A 107 20.51 -6.61 6.11
CA GLN A 107 21.27 -6.38 7.34
C GLN A 107 22.00 -5.03 7.36
N THR A 108 22.70 -4.69 6.27
CA THR A 108 23.64 -3.56 6.25
C THR A 108 23.12 -2.35 5.49
N GLN A 109 21.96 -2.48 4.82
CA GLN A 109 21.39 -1.48 3.90
C GLN A 109 22.33 -1.07 2.76
N LYS A 110 23.41 -1.83 2.51
CA LYS A 110 24.30 -1.59 1.37
C LYS A 110 23.50 -1.76 0.08
N GLN A 111 23.47 -0.70 -0.73
CA GLN A 111 22.79 -0.71 -2.02
C GLN A 111 23.48 -1.66 -3.00
N LEU A 112 22.69 -2.59 -3.55
CA LEU A 112 23.12 -3.57 -4.54
C LEU A 112 22.80 -3.09 -5.96
N PHE A 113 21.64 -2.46 -6.12
CA PHE A 113 21.22 -1.83 -7.37
C PHE A 113 20.24 -0.70 -7.10
N HIS A 114 20.18 0.24 -8.03
CA HIS A 114 19.24 1.36 -8.04
C HIS A 114 18.94 1.72 -9.49
N GLN A 115 17.69 2.10 -9.75
CA GLN A 115 17.19 2.40 -11.09
C GLN A 115 16.19 3.55 -11.04
N GLY A 116 16.28 4.43 -12.04
CA GLY A 116 15.56 5.70 -12.09
C GLY A 116 16.50 6.89 -11.86
N PRO A 117 15.97 8.10 -11.71
CA PRO A 117 14.53 8.41 -11.76
C PRO A 117 13.93 8.24 -13.16
N PHE A 118 12.82 7.50 -13.25
CA PHE A 118 11.95 7.44 -14.42
C PHE A 118 10.97 8.62 -14.37
N LYS A 119 10.81 9.35 -15.48
CA LYS A 119 10.08 10.63 -15.49
C LYS A 119 8.59 10.51 -15.10
N LYS A 120 7.94 9.37 -15.39
CA LYS A 120 6.51 9.16 -15.10
C LYS A 120 6.16 7.68 -14.86
N GLY A 121 6.31 7.24 -13.61
CA GLY A 121 5.93 5.91 -13.12
C GLY A 121 4.90 5.98 -11.98
N THR A 122 4.52 4.81 -11.46
CA THR A 122 3.74 4.68 -10.23
C THR A 122 4.50 3.83 -9.22
N ASN A 123 4.18 3.96 -7.93
CA ASN A 123 4.85 3.17 -6.88
C ASN A 123 4.79 1.67 -7.17
N ASN A 124 3.60 1.16 -7.47
CA ASN A 124 3.38 -0.26 -7.74
C ASN A 124 4.15 -0.78 -8.96
N VAL A 125 4.38 0.06 -9.98
CA VAL A 125 5.23 -0.31 -11.13
C VAL A 125 6.68 -0.42 -10.69
N GLY A 126 7.17 0.53 -9.88
CA GLY A 126 8.51 0.48 -9.29
C GLY A 126 8.70 -0.77 -8.42
N GLU A 127 7.79 -1.06 -7.50
CA GLU A 127 7.84 -2.23 -6.62
C GLU A 127 7.90 -3.56 -7.40
N PHE A 128 7.12 -3.66 -8.48
CA PHE A 128 7.16 -4.81 -9.37
C PHE A 128 8.52 -4.95 -10.07
N LEU A 129 9.04 -3.86 -10.63
CA LEU A 129 10.34 -3.87 -11.30
C LEU A 129 11.47 -4.18 -10.33
N ALA A 130 11.43 -3.66 -9.11
CA ALA A 130 12.39 -3.92 -8.06
C ALA A 130 12.43 -5.42 -7.70
N LEU A 131 11.27 -6.08 -7.60
CA LEU A 131 11.18 -7.52 -7.39
C LEU A 131 11.78 -8.32 -8.55
N VAL A 132 11.43 -7.99 -9.80
CA VAL A 132 12.00 -8.71 -10.95
C VAL A 132 13.51 -8.52 -11.03
N HIS A 133 14.00 -7.31 -10.79
CA HIS A 133 15.44 -7.03 -10.73
C HIS A 133 16.10 -7.83 -9.60
N GLY A 134 15.53 -7.85 -8.40
CA GLY A 134 16.04 -8.64 -7.27
C GLY A 134 16.11 -10.14 -7.58
N LEU A 135 15.08 -10.71 -8.23
CA LEU A 135 15.09 -12.10 -8.67
C LEU A 135 16.18 -12.38 -9.70
N ALA A 136 16.31 -11.52 -10.71
CA ALA A 136 17.33 -11.65 -11.74
C ALA A 136 18.75 -11.52 -11.17
N PHE A 137 18.95 -10.56 -10.26
CA PHE A 137 20.20 -10.35 -9.55
C PHE A 137 20.61 -11.59 -8.74
N LEU A 138 19.71 -12.11 -7.89
CA LEU A 138 20.01 -13.30 -7.08
C LEU A 138 20.30 -14.54 -7.93
N LYS A 139 19.56 -14.72 -9.03
CA LYS A 139 19.82 -15.81 -9.99
C LYS A 139 21.22 -15.68 -10.62
N GLN A 140 21.59 -14.49 -11.07
CA GLN A 140 22.90 -14.22 -11.67
C GLN A 140 24.04 -14.50 -10.69
N GLN A 141 23.86 -14.14 -9.41
CA GLN A 141 24.83 -14.39 -8.35
C GLN A 141 24.81 -15.83 -7.82
N LYS A 142 23.94 -16.71 -8.35
CA LYS A 142 23.70 -18.07 -7.83
C LYS A 142 23.43 -18.08 -6.31
N SER A 143 22.74 -17.05 -5.83
CA SER A 143 22.49 -16.81 -4.41
C SER A 143 21.21 -17.51 -3.94
N ASP A 144 21.26 -18.06 -2.72
CA ASP A 144 20.16 -18.70 -2.02
C ASP A 144 19.42 -17.77 -1.04
N ARG A 145 19.83 -16.50 -0.96
CA ARG A 145 19.19 -15.47 -0.14
C ARG A 145 17.71 -15.30 -0.51
N ILE A 146 16.88 -15.00 0.49
CA ILE A 146 15.48 -14.62 0.25
C ILE A 146 15.36 -13.16 -0.19
N LEU A 147 14.24 -12.82 -0.82
CA LEU A 147 13.94 -11.48 -1.33
C LEU A 147 12.72 -10.89 -0.60
N TYR A 148 12.93 -9.80 0.14
CA TYR A 148 11.87 -9.07 0.83
C TYR A 148 11.28 -7.94 -0.02
N THR A 149 9.97 -7.78 0.09
CA THR A 149 9.21 -6.60 -0.37
C THR A 149 8.07 -6.35 0.62
N ASP A 150 7.66 -5.10 0.81
CA ASP A 150 6.46 -4.79 1.58
C ASP A 150 5.20 -4.67 0.69
N SER A 151 5.32 -4.87 -0.63
CA SER A 151 4.21 -4.75 -1.57
C SER A 151 3.53 -6.08 -1.89
N ARG A 152 2.30 -6.25 -1.38
CA ARG A 152 1.44 -7.39 -1.77
C ARG A 152 0.96 -7.29 -3.22
N ILE A 153 0.88 -6.08 -3.78
CA ILE A 153 0.48 -5.86 -5.18
C ILE A 153 1.57 -6.42 -6.10
N ALA A 154 2.82 -6.02 -5.87
CA ALA A 154 3.96 -6.48 -6.66
C ALA A 154 4.15 -8.00 -6.55
N MET A 155 4.04 -8.58 -5.34
CA MET A 155 4.05 -10.05 -5.17
C MET A 155 2.96 -10.73 -6.01
N GLY A 156 1.75 -10.16 -6.07
CA GLY A 156 0.67 -10.66 -6.92
C GLY A 156 1.00 -10.60 -8.42
N TRP A 157 1.68 -9.54 -8.86
CA TRP A 157 2.10 -9.39 -10.26
C TRP A 157 3.26 -10.31 -10.63
N ILE A 158 4.19 -10.59 -9.72
CA ILE A 158 5.23 -11.61 -9.90
C ILE A 158 4.60 -12.99 -10.11
N LYS A 159 3.64 -13.39 -9.26
CA LYS A 159 2.93 -14.68 -9.41
C LYS A 159 2.22 -14.80 -10.75
N LYS A 160 1.63 -13.70 -11.24
CA LYS A 160 0.97 -13.62 -12.54
C LYS A 160 1.93 -13.45 -13.72
N LYS A 161 3.23 -13.23 -13.48
CA LYS A 161 4.24 -12.86 -14.47
C LYS A 161 3.81 -11.67 -15.36
N LYS A 162 3.06 -10.73 -14.77
CA LYS A 162 2.40 -9.64 -15.48
C LYS A 162 2.24 -8.40 -14.60
N CYS A 163 2.73 -7.26 -15.09
CA CYS A 163 2.52 -5.95 -14.49
C CYS A 163 1.10 -5.46 -14.82
N ASN A 164 0.14 -5.68 -13.92
CA ASN A 164 -1.27 -5.30 -14.13
C ASN A 164 -1.53 -3.84 -13.72
N THR A 165 -0.71 -2.92 -14.22
CA THR A 165 -0.83 -1.49 -13.95
C THR A 165 -1.95 -0.83 -14.76
N LYS A 166 -2.51 0.26 -14.22
CA LYS A 166 -3.44 1.17 -14.92
C LYS A 166 -2.74 2.42 -15.47
N LEU A 167 -1.40 2.51 -15.33
CA LEU A 167 -0.62 3.63 -15.83
C LEU A 167 -0.78 3.74 -17.35
N ALA A 168 -1.25 4.90 -17.82
CA ALA A 168 -1.29 5.19 -19.24
C ALA A 168 0.13 5.34 -19.80
N TRP A 169 0.39 4.69 -20.92
CA TRP A 169 1.68 4.71 -21.59
C TRP A 169 1.72 5.83 -22.64
N GLY A 170 2.86 6.51 -22.75
CA GLY A 170 3.09 7.58 -23.70
C GLY A 170 4.57 7.97 -23.76
N PRO A 171 4.93 9.04 -24.49
CA PRO A 171 6.33 9.41 -24.71
C PRO A 171 7.13 9.64 -23.42
N LYS A 172 6.47 10.12 -22.35
CA LYS A 172 7.11 10.43 -21.05
C LYS A 172 7.48 9.21 -20.20
N ASN A 173 7.03 8.00 -20.55
CA ASN A 173 7.31 6.77 -19.81
C ASN A 173 7.58 5.56 -20.73
N LYS A 174 8.06 5.84 -21.94
CA LYS A 174 8.39 4.79 -22.91
C LYS A 174 9.52 3.89 -22.43
N ASP A 175 10.56 4.48 -21.85
CA ASP A 175 11.68 3.77 -21.19
C ASP A 175 11.19 2.83 -20.09
N LEU A 176 10.27 3.30 -19.26
CA LEU A 176 9.66 2.50 -18.20
C LEU A 176 8.80 1.36 -18.76
N LEU A 177 8.04 1.61 -19.84
CA LEU A 177 7.26 0.58 -20.53
C LEU A 177 8.18 -0.52 -21.09
N ASP A 178 9.27 -0.14 -21.74
CA ASP A 178 10.23 -1.09 -22.32
C ASP A 178 10.90 -1.93 -21.22
N LEU A 179 11.19 -1.32 -20.06
CA LEU A 179 11.66 -2.02 -18.87
C LEU A 179 10.62 -3.01 -18.30
N VAL A 180 9.34 -2.62 -18.24
CA VAL A 180 8.23 -3.51 -17.82
C VAL A 180 8.10 -4.70 -18.77
N LYS A 181 8.15 -4.48 -20.10
CA LYS A 181 8.10 -5.56 -21.09
C LYS A 181 9.27 -6.53 -20.91
N ARG A 182 10.47 -6.02 -20.69
CA ARG A 182 11.67 -6.83 -20.42
C ARG A 182 11.51 -7.65 -19.13
N ALA A 183 10.96 -7.04 -18.08
CA ALA A 183 10.72 -7.73 -16.81
C ALA A 183 9.69 -8.86 -16.94
N GLU A 184 8.57 -8.62 -17.66
CA GLU A 184 7.58 -9.65 -17.94
C GLU A 184 8.15 -10.80 -18.79
N LYS A 185 8.94 -10.47 -19.82
CA LYS A 185 9.64 -11.46 -20.65
C LYS A 185 10.58 -12.32 -19.79
N TRP A 186 11.39 -11.69 -18.95
CA TRP A 186 12.32 -12.39 -18.05
C TRP A 186 11.59 -13.39 -17.14
N LEU A 187 10.48 -12.98 -16.52
CA LEU A 187 9.67 -13.86 -15.67
C LEU A 187 9.09 -15.07 -16.42
N LYS A 188 8.77 -14.93 -17.71
CA LYS A 188 8.23 -16.01 -18.54
C LYS A 188 9.32 -17.01 -18.95
N GLU A 189 10.49 -16.51 -19.31
CA GLU A 189 11.59 -17.29 -19.87
C GLU A 189 12.56 -17.84 -18.83
N ASN A 190 12.46 -17.40 -17.57
CA ASN A 190 13.35 -17.83 -16.49
C ASN A 190 12.59 -18.51 -15.36
N SER A 191 13.25 -19.50 -14.76
CA SER A 191 12.88 -20.08 -13.47
C SER A 191 13.77 -19.51 -12.34
N TYR A 192 13.21 -19.48 -11.14
CA TYR A 192 13.92 -19.10 -9.92
C TYR A 192 13.39 -19.92 -8.74
N THR A 193 14.27 -20.21 -7.78
CA THR A 193 13.93 -20.87 -6.50
C THR A 193 13.86 -19.87 -5.34
N THR A 194 14.27 -18.62 -5.58
CA THR A 194 14.25 -17.53 -4.60
C THR A 194 12.87 -17.35 -3.97
N LYS A 195 12.81 -17.40 -2.64
CA LYS A 195 11.60 -17.14 -1.88
C LYS A 195 11.36 -15.64 -1.78
N VAL A 196 10.25 -15.17 -2.37
CA VAL A 196 9.78 -13.79 -2.21
C VAL A 196 8.91 -13.71 -0.95
N VAL A 197 9.32 -12.90 0.03
CA VAL A 197 8.70 -12.82 1.35
C VAL A 197 8.17 -11.41 1.61
N LYS A 198 6.99 -11.34 2.24
CA LYS A 198 6.42 -10.06 2.68
C LYS A 198 7.20 -9.52 3.88
N TRP A 199 7.74 -8.32 3.77
CA TRP A 199 8.24 -7.55 4.91
C TRP A 199 7.06 -7.05 5.74
N GLU A 200 6.95 -7.43 7.01
CA GLU A 200 5.82 -7.04 7.84
C GLU A 200 6.09 -5.71 8.52
N THR A 201 5.85 -4.61 7.80
CA THR A 201 6.17 -3.23 8.21
C THR A 201 5.67 -2.85 9.61
N LYS A 202 4.52 -3.41 10.02
CA LYS A 202 3.95 -3.17 11.35
C LYS A 202 4.73 -3.84 12.48
N ALA A 203 5.42 -4.94 12.18
CA ALA A 203 6.21 -5.69 13.13
C ALA A 203 7.68 -5.23 13.13
N TRP A 204 8.26 -5.01 11.96
CA TRP A 204 9.71 -4.78 11.84
C TRP A 204 10.09 -3.32 11.50
N GLY A 205 9.12 -2.42 11.39
CA GLY A 205 9.36 -1.05 10.95
C GLY A 205 9.43 -0.95 9.43
N GLU A 206 9.90 0.18 8.91
CA GLU A 206 10.06 0.37 7.46
C GLU A 206 11.00 -0.67 6.86
N ILE A 207 10.74 -1.05 5.61
CA ILE A 207 11.60 -2.02 4.92
C ILE A 207 13.00 -1.42 4.74
N PRO A 208 14.10 -2.20 4.85
CA PRO A 208 15.46 -1.65 4.75
C PRO A 208 15.78 -0.89 3.45
N ALA A 209 15.00 -1.15 2.39
CA ALA A 209 15.13 -0.46 1.11
C ALA A 209 14.31 0.85 1.01
N ASP A 210 13.53 1.22 2.04
CA ASP A 210 12.67 2.41 2.05
C ASP A 210 13.47 3.70 1.78
N PHE A 211 12.95 4.59 0.94
CA PHE A 211 13.66 5.80 0.52
C PHE A 211 13.66 6.93 1.56
N GLY A 212 12.94 6.81 2.67
CA GLY A 212 12.87 7.80 3.75
C GLY A 212 12.11 9.07 3.39
N ARG A 213 11.30 9.05 2.32
CA ARG A 213 10.54 10.20 1.80
C ARG A 213 9.04 9.95 2.02
N LYS A 214 8.55 10.24 3.23
CA LYS A 214 7.12 10.20 3.57
C LYS A 214 6.59 11.59 3.88
#